data_AF-A0A2V8VFY9-F1
#
_entry.id   AF-A0A2V8VFY9-F1
#
_cell.length_a   1.000
_cell.length_b   1.000
_cell.length_c   1.000
_cell.angle_alpha   90.00
_cell.angle_beta   90.00
_cell.angle_gamma   90.00
#
_symmetry.space_group_name_H-M   'P 1'
#
loop_
_entity.id
_entity.type
_entity.pdbx_description
1 polymer ?
#
loop_
_entity_poly.entity_id
_entity_poly.type
_entity_poly.pdbx_seq_one_letter_code
_entity_poly.pdbx_strand_id
1 'polypeptide(L)'
;MFQSLSVAALSLVAAYNAAPQSLGEMRMTPLEIRATVLDKNQIGSARLPGVHTKTLFGDPTRAGLYSILLFVPAHTTIQAHSHRDDRIATVVAGEWHFGYGDHFDAKALKTLPLLGAGWRKAQSFRPD
;
A
#
# COMPACT_ATOMS: atom_id res chain seq x y z
N MET A 1 -42.83 39.02 25.24
CA MET A 1 -42.80 38.66 23.80
C MET A 1 -41.48 37.96 23.55
N PHE A 2 -41.50 36.64 23.40
CA PHE A 2 -40.31 35.83 23.10
C PHE A 2 -40.41 35.41 21.64
N GLN A 3 -39.43 35.79 20.81
CA GLN A 3 -39.27 35.21 19.48
C GLN A 3 -37.98 34.41 19.45
N SER A 4 -38.13 33.10 19.54
CA SER A 4 -37.05 32.12 19.39
C SER A 4 -36.76 31.95 17.89
N LEU A 5 -35.60 32.40 17.44
CA LEU A 5 -35.09 32.09 16.10
C LEU A 5 -34.44 30.70 16.12
N SER A 6 -35.17 29.70 15.65
CA SER A 6 -34.60 28.37 15.40
C SER A 6 -33.84 28.40 14.08
N VAL A 7 -32.51 28.35 14.15
CA VAL A 7 -31.65 28.09 12.98
C VAL A 7 -31.67 26.58 12.71
N ALA A 8 -32.37 26.15 11.67
CA ALA A 8 -32.32 24.78 11.19
C ALA A 8 -30.96 24.54 10.52
N ALA A 9 -30.07 23.78 11.17
CA ALA A 9 -28.85 23.30 10.56
C ALA A 9 -29.19 22.19 9.55
N LEU A 10 -29.04 22.48 8.26
CA LEU A 10 -29.19 21.49 7.20
C LEU A 10 -27.91 20.66 7.12
N SER A 11 -27.88 19.52 7.80
CA SER A 11 -26.79 18.54 7.67
C SER A 11 -26.92 17.82 6.32
N LEU A 12 -26.17 18.25 5.31
CA LEU A 12 -26.07 17.53 4.04
C LEU A 12 -25.23 16.25 4.26
N VAL A 13 -25.91 15.13 4.54
CA VAL A 13 -25.26 13.82 4.57
C VAL A 13 -25.00 13.39 3.13
N ALA A 14 -23.80 13.68 2.62
CA ALA A 14 -23.33 13.10 1.37
C ALA A 14 -23.12 11.60 1.59
N ALA A 15 -24.07 10.78 1.15
CA ALA A 15 -23.88 9.35 1.05
C ALA A 15 -22.75 9.09 0.04
N TYR A 16 -21.56 8.76 0.54
CA TYR A 16 -20.44 8.33 -0.27
C TYR A 16 -20.79 6.95 -0.84
N ASN A 17 -21.45 6.95 -2.00
CA ASN A 17 -21.63 5.76 -2.81
C ASN A 17 -20.28 5.46 -3.49
N ALA A 18 -19.31 4.96 -2.72
CA ALA A 18 -18.14 4.36 -3.31
C ALA A 18 -18.60 3.10 -4.05
N ALA A 19 -18.61 3.15 -5.38
CA ALA A 19 -18.82 1.96 -6.17
C ALA A 19 -17.80 0.90 -5.71
N PRO A 20 -18.21 -0.37 -5.54
CA PRO A 20 -17.29 -1.41 -5.12
C PRO A 20 -16.11 -1.46 -6.09
N GLN A 21 -14.89 -1.28 -5.56
CA GLN A 21 -13.69 -1.37 -6.37
C GLN A 21 -13.50 -2.84 -6.77
N SER A 22 -13.72 -3.16 -8.04
CA SER A 22 -13.49 -4.52 -8.57
C SER A 22 -12.04 -4.66 -9.02
N LEU A 23 -11.34 -5.64 -8.47
CA LEU A 23 -10.05 -6.09 -8.95
C LEU A 23 -10.29 -7.35 -9.79
N GLY A 24 -9.93 -7.31 -11.06
CA GLY A 24 -9.87 -8.54 -11.86
C GLY A 24 -8.89 -9.53 -11.25
N GLU A 25 -9.13 -10.83 -11.43
CA GLU A 25 -8.24 -11.87 -10.91
C GLU A 25 -6.79 -11.62 -11.35
N MET A 26 -5.87 -11.52 -10.38
CA MET A 26 -4.46 -11.27 -10.63
C MET A 26 -3.59 -12.26 -9.85
N ARG A 27 -2.62 -12.84 -10.55
CA ARG A 27 -1.57 -13.68 -9.97
C ARG A 27 -0.24 -13.33 -10.61
N MET A 28 0.79 -13.19 -9.78
CA MET A 28 2.15 -12.92 -10.24
C MET A 28 3.13 -13.78 -9.47
N THR A 29 4.00 -14.45 -10.20
CA THR A 29 5.21 -15.07 -9.67
C THR A 29 6.23 -14.00 -9.30
N PRO A 30 7.20 -14.31 -8.41
CA PRO A 30 8.32 -13.40 -8.15
C PRO A 30 9.08 -12.99 -9.42
N LEU A 31 9.14 -13.85 -10.44
CA LEU A 31 9.78 -13.53 -11.72
C LEU A 31 8.98 -12.50 -12.52
N GLU A 32 7.66 -12.63 -12.60
CA GLU A 32 6.77 -11.66 -13.26
C GLU A 32 6.78 -10.30 -12.53
N ILE A 33 6.88 -10.32 -11.20
CA ILE A 33 7.09 -9.10 -10.39
C ILE A 33 8.42 -8.43 -10.75
N ARG A 34 9.51 -9.19 -10.90
CA ARG A 34 10.82 -8.64 -11.26
C ARG A 34 10.90 -8.14 -12.70
N ALA A 35 10.20 -8.79 -13.62
CA ALA A 35 10.16 -8.43 -15.04
C ALA A 35 9.24 -7.23 -15.33
N THR A 36 8.51 -6.77 -14.33
CA THR A 36 7.59 -5.64 -14.45
C THR A 36 8.34 -4.36 -14.82
N VAL A 37 7.81 -3.64 -15.83
CA VAL A 37 8.24 -2.28 -16.14
C VAL A 37 7.96 -1.39 -14.94
N LEU A 38 9.02 -0.79 -14.40
CA LEU A 38 8.92 0.15 -13.29
C LEU A 38 8.37 1.47 -13.80
N ASP A 39 7.37 2.01 -13.11
CA ASP A 39 6.94 3.37 -13.39
C ASP A 39 8.08 4.31 -13.00
N LYS A 40 8.33 5.35 -13.81
CA LYS A 40 9.28 6.42 -13.47
C LYS A 40 8.80 7.26 -12.28
N ASN A 41 7.60 6.98 -11.78
CA ASN A 41 6.95 7.68 -10.71
C ASN A 41 7.52 7.24 -9.35
N GLN A 42 8.12 8.18 -8.63
CA GLN A 42 8.48 8.04 -7.21
C GLN A 42 7.25 8.25 -6.31
N ILE A 43 6.15 7.55 -6.59
CA ILE A 43 4.95 7.66 -5.75
C ILE A 43 5.24 6.95 -4.43
N GLY A 44 5.64 7.72 -3.43
CA GLY A 44 5.99 7.21 -2.11
C GLY A 44 6.49 8.32 -1.20
N SER A 45 6.24 8.19 0.10
CA SER A 45 6.65 9.17 1.11
C SER A 45 8.17 9.24 1.31
N ALA A 46 8.91 8.18 0.95
CA ALA A 46 10.36 8.10 1.14
C ALA A 46 11.17 9.02 0.21
N ARG A 47 10.68 9.28 -1.02
CA ARG A 47 11.31 10.16 -2.04
C ARG A 47 12.82 9.91 -2.29
N LEU A 48 13.27 8.66 -2.12
CA LEU A 48 14.68 8.30 -2.34
C LEU A 48 14.96 7.96 -3.82
N PRO A 49 16.15 8.29 -4.35
CA PRO A 49 16.59 7.85 -5.67
C PRO A 49 16.51 6.31 -5.81
N GLY A 50 15.99 5.84 -6.95
CA GLY A 50 15.87 4.41 -7.25
C GLY A 50 14.75 3.67 -6.52
N VAL A 51 14.01 4.31 -5.61
CA VAL A 51 12.77 3.75 -5.06
C VAL A 51 11.63 3.99 -6.06
N HIS A 52 11.00 2.90 -6.50
CA HIS A 52 9.92 2.92 -7.49
C HIS A 52 8.71 2.17 -6.99
N THR A 53 7.54 2.56 -7.49
CA THR A 53 6.30 1.83 -7.26
C THR A 53 5.64 1.47 -8.57
N LYS A 54 4.88 0.38 -8.59
CA LYS A 54 3.88 0.11 -9.61
C LYS A 54 2.52 -0.12 -8.95
N THR A 55 1.51 0.60 -9.41
CA THR A 55 0.12 0.36 -8.98
C THR A 55 -0.40 -0.93 -9.59
N LEU A 56 -0.89 -1.84 -8.73
CA LEU A 56 -1.59 -3.07 -9.14
C LEU A 56 -3.11 -2.87 -9.12
N PHE A 57 -3.60 -2.07 -8.18
CA PHE A 57 -5.02 -1.84 -7.96
C PHE A 57 -5.27 -0.49 -7.30
N GLY A 58 -6.40 0.14 -7.62
CA GLY A 58 -6.85 1.39 -7.00
C GLY A 58 -5.98 2.59 -7.41
N ASP A 59 -6.05 3.64 -6.59
CA ASP A 59 -5.29 4.87 -6.79
C ASP A 59 -4.60 5.26 -5.46
N PRO A 60 -3.26 5.10 -5.34
CA PRO A 60 -2.52 5.41 -4.12
C PRO A 60 -2.46 6.91 -3.82
N THR A 61 -3.08 7.78 -4.64
CA THR A 61 -3.21 9.21 -4.38
C THR A 61 -4.56 9.59 -3.76
N ARG A 62 -5.54 8.68 -3.75
CA ARG A 62 -6.90 8.89 -3.22
C ARG A 62 -7.15 8.08 -1.95
N ALA A 63 -8.21 8.44 -1.22
CA ALA A 63 -8.73 7.61 -0.15
C ALA A 63 -9.40 6.35 -0.74
N GLY A 64 -9.15 5.19 -0.14
CA GLY A 64 -9.67 3.90 -0.61
C GLY A 64 -8.60 2.80 -0.58
N LEU A 65 -9.00 1.57 -0.88
CA LEU A 65 -8.06 0.45 -0.97
C LEU A 65 -7.23 0.56 -2.25
N TYR A 66 -5.94 0.29 -2.12
CA TYR A 66 -5.01 0.20 -3.23
C TYR A 66 -3.96 -0.87 -2.94
N SER A 67 -3.31 -1.35 -3.99
CA SER A 67 -2.16 -2.24 -3.88
C SER A 67 -1.05 -1.76 -4.81
N ILE A 68 0.18 -1.76 -4.31
CA ILE A 68 1.38 -1.40 -5.06
C ILE A 68 2.45 -2.49 -4.91
N LEU A 69 3.26 -2.64 -5.95
CA LEU A 69 4.60 -3.20 -5.81
C LEU A 69 5.56 -2.06 -5.47
N LEU A 70 6.34 -2.22 -4.42
CA LEU A 70 7.40 -1.28 -4.05
C LEU A 70 8.76 -1.93 -4.30
N PHE A 71 9.59 -1.24 -5.08
CA PHE A 71 10.93 -1.66 -5.46
C PHE A 71 11.92 -0.74 -4.76
N VAL A 72 12.77 -1.33 -3.91
CA VAL A 72 13.78 -0.62 -3.14
C VAL A 72 15.15 -1.22 -3.50
N PRO A 73 16.15 -0.41 -3.91
CA PRO A 73 17.48 -0.91 -4.19
C PRO A 73 18.11 -1.55 -2.94
N ALA A 74 18.97 -2.55 -3.14
CA ALA A 74 19.70 -3.18 -2.06
C ALA A 74 20.51 -2.14 -1.27
N HIS A 75 20.66 -2.36 0.04
CA HIS A 75 21.39 -1.47 0.96
C HIS A 75 20.83 -0.04 1.10
N THR A 76 19.59 0.18 0.66
CA THR A 76 18.90 1.46 0.89
C THR A 76 18.43 1.57 2.33
N THR A 77 18.79 2.66 3.01
CA THR A 77 18.19 3.02 4.31
C THR A 77 17.10 4.06 4.09
N ILE A 78 15.85 3.69 4.38
CA ILE A 78 14.72 4.62 4.41
C ILE A 78 14.56 5.13 5.84
N GLN A 79 14.69 6.44 6.05
CA GLN A 79 14.49 7.06 7.36
C GLN A 79 13.05 6.92 7.84
N ALA A 80 12.83 6.96 9.16
CA ALA A 80 11.49 6.98 9.73
C ALA A 80 10.67 8.15 9.18
N HIS A 81 9.41 7.89 8.83
CA HIS A 81 8.50 8.88 8.29
C HIS A 81 7.04 8.43 8.47
N SER A 82 6.11 9.39 8.52
CA SER A 82 4.68 9.11 8.63
C SER A 82 4.04 8.80 7.29
N HIS A 83 2.98 8.00 7.31
CA HIS A 83 2.07 7.80 6.17
C HIS A 83 0.76 8.53 6.44
N ARG A 84 0.04 8.86 5.37
CA ARG A 84 -1.31 9.45 5.44
C ARG A 84 -2.41 8.41 5.66
N ASP A 85 -2.06 7.14 5.49
CA ASP A 85 -2.94 5.98 5.41
C ASP A 85 -2.29 4.77 6.12
N ASP A 86 -3.12 3.83 6.53
CA ASP A 86 -2.68 2.55 7.12
C ASP A 86 -2.17 1.60 6.03
N ARG A 87 -1.10 0.85 6.33
CA ARG A 87 -0.46 -0.05 5.36
C ARG A 87 -0.11 -1.39 5.96
N ILE A 88 -0.29 -2.42 5.12
CA ILE A 88 0.23 -3.77 5.34
C ILE A 88 1.20 -4.05 4.21
N ALA A 89 2.35 -4.66 4.51
CA ALA A 89 3.37 -5.01 3.54
C ALA A 89 3.79 -6.48 3.70
N THR A 90 4.04 -7.12 2.57
CA THR A 90 4.60 -8.48 2.49
C THR A 90 5.85 -8.44 1.62
N VAL A 91 6.94 -9.05 2.09
CA VAL A 91 8.17 -9.18 1.31
C VAL A 91 7.99 -10.29 0.27
N VAL A 92 7.89 -9.90 -1.00
CA VAL A 92 7.71 -10.81 -2.15
C VAL A 92 9.02 -11.17 -2.86
N ALA A 93 10.11 -10.46 -2.56
CA ALA A 93 11.47 -10.79 -2.98
C ALA A 93 12.51 -10.07 -2.09
N GLY A 94 13.63 -10.74 -1.82
CA GLY A 94 14.71 -10.18 -1.01
C GLY A 94 14.44 -10.27 0.50
N GLU A 95 15.00 -9.32 1.24
CA GLU A 95 14.90 -9.20 2.69
C GLU A 95 14.63 -7.73 3.05
N TRP A 96 13.77 -7.48 4.03
CA TRP A 96 13.51 -6.15 4.56
C TRP A 96 13.72 -6.15 6.07
N HIS A 97 14.62 -5.31 6.58
CA HIS A 97 14.72 -5.01 8.01
C HIS A 97 13.83 -3.82 8.36
N PHE A 98 12.71 -4.06 9.06
CA PHE A 98 11.66 -3.07 9.28
C PHE A 98 11.52 -2.74 10.78
N GLY A 99 11.39 -1.47 11.12
CA GLY A 99 11.19 -1.01 12.50
C GLY A 99 10.14 0.10 12.58
N TYR A 100 9.69 0.40 13.80
CA TYR A 100 8.73 1.45 14.10
C TYR A 100 9.36 2.47 15.04
N GLY A 101 8.92 3.73 14.95
CA GLY A 101 9.38 4.83 15.79
C GLY A 101 9.52 6.14 15.01
N ASP A 102 9.79 7.23 15.73
CA ASP A 102 9.94 8.58 15.15
C ASP A 102 11.32 8.81 14.49
N HIS A 103 12.27 7.90 14.70
CA HIS A 103 13.60 7.92 14.11
C HIS A 103 14.03 6.51 13.71
N PHE A 104 15.00 6.41 12.80
CA PHE A 104 15.60 5.14 12.45
C PHE A 104 16.48 4.62 13.59
N ASP A 105 16.18 3.41 14.08
CA ASP A 105 17.02 2.67 15.02
C ASP A 105 17.32 1.28 14.45
N ALA A 106 18.60 1.06 14.08
CA ALA A 106 19.06 -0.21 13.52
C ALA A 106 18.86 -1.39 14.49
N LYS A 107 18.87 -1.14 15.81
CA LYS A 107 18.74 -2.19 16.83
C LYS A 107 17.28 -2.65 17.01
N ALA A 108 16.32 -1.83 16.61
CA ALA A 108 14.90 -2.11 16.72
C ALA A 108 14.31 -2.78 15.46
N LEU A 109 15.13 -3.05 14.44
CA LEU A 109 14.66 -3.63 13.19
C LEU A 109 14.34 -5.12 13.34
N LYS A 110 13.18 -5.52 12.82
CA LYS A 110 12.80 -6.91 12.61
C LYS A 110 13.13 -7.32 11.17
N THR A 111 13.84 -8.44 11.01
CA THR A 111 14.09 -9.04 9.70
C THR A 111 12.84 -9.72 9.15
N LEU A 112 12.44 -9.32 7.94
CA LEU A 112 11.33 -9.87 7.17
C LEU A 112 11.90 -10.55 5.92
N PRO A 113 12.07 -11.88 5.91
CA PRO A 113 12.53 -12.60 4.73
C PRO A 113 11.40 -12.79 3.72
N LEU A 114 11.76 -13.18 2.49
CA LEU A 114 10.81 -13.82 1.57
C LEU A 114 10.18 -15.05 2.25
N LEU A 115 8.86 -15.16 2.18
CA LEU A 115 8.15 -16.36 2.64
C LEU A 115 8.68 -17.61 1.90
N GLY A 116 9.23 -18.55 2.66
CA GLY A 116 9.92 -19.74 2.16
C GLY A 116 9.01 -20.72 1.40
N ALA A 117 9.60 -21.41 0.42
CA ALA A 117 8.93 -22.40 -0.42
C ALA A 117 8.73 -23.72 0.34
N GLY A 118 7.59 -23.90 0.99
CA GLY A 118 7.24 -25.14 1.71
C GLY A 118 5.92 -25.79 1.31
N TRP A 119 5.02 -25.07 0.62
CA TRP A 119 3.65 -25.53 0.41
C TRP A 119 3.27 -25.41 -1.07
N ARG A 120 3.21 -26.54 -1.77
CA ARG A 120 2.61 -26.60 -3.11
C ARG A 120 1.10 -26.78 -2.95
N LYS A 121 0.32 -25.82 -3.44
CA LYS A 121 -1.14 -25.88 -3.53
C LYS A 121 -1.54 -25.46 -4.93
N ALA A 122 -2.53 -26.12 -5.50
CA ALA A 122 -3.12 -25.77 -6.79
C ALA A 122 -4.61 -25.53 -6.58
N GLN A 123 -5.12 -24.44 -7.16
CA GLN A 123 -6.52 -24.04 -7.08
C GLN A 123 -6.89 -23.33 -8.38
N SER A 124 -8.14 -23.51 -8.84
CA SER A 124 -8.76 -22.75 -9.91
C SER A 124 -10.03 -22.09 -9.39
N PHE A 125 -10.39 -20.97 -10.00
CA PHE A 125 -11.66 -20.28 -9.79
C PHE A 125 -12.47 -20.34 -11.08
N ARG A 126 -13.80 -20.28 -10.97
CA ARG A 126 -14.67 -20.08 -12.14
C ARG A 126 -14.80 -18.57 -12.35
N PRO A 127 -14.66 -18.06 -13.58
CA PRO A 127 -15.05 -16.68 -13.86
C PRO A 127 -16.55 -16.55 -13.60
N ASP A 128 -16.90 -15.53 -12.83
CA ASP A 128 -18.25 -15.02 -12.65
C ASP A 128 -18.82 -14.43 -13.96
#